data_AF-A0A3M1Z8D8-F1
#
_entry.id   AF-A0A3M1Z8D8-F1
#
_cell.length_a   1.000
_cell.length_b   1.000
_cell.length_c   1.000
_cell.angle_alpha   90.00
_cell.angle_beta   90.00
_cell.angle_gamma   90.00
#
_symmetry.space_group_name_H-M   'P 1'
#
loop_
_entity.id
_entity.type
_entity.pdbx_description
1 polymer ?
#
loop_
_entity_poly.entity_id
_entity_poly.type
_entity_poly.pdbx_seq_one_letter_code
_entity_poly.pdbx_strand_id
1 'polypeptide(L)'
;MVLAIFTIIGFLLWNTLRAPLRSGDVGRLDMWRSALEMARDHPLTGVGAGLFGREYRSYRGMEHIRDKLASAHSASLNTLAETGVLGMVVTVWIAGALLWGAWRTWQVMPSSNRKMRVEICTAALIGIGIHSLVDVFTITPIVLLIATLAAYAVTGHRSRLDPKPKGAVWAAYVGLVIVITYGIWLVRLDQGQGHYQNSLALRDVSALSESQEAEAIDPYLSLYSLQTAYLSSLYSSNEVAIEAYQTALEREPTWDLGWMNLAALYERQSNLEAALTALEQARNINPFTPSSFHWARLAELLGYNDKEAILIAYGNALRSAPYLPLSPIWNETPLRKEALLRYVNGLPIDRAYRVLTVHQPEALSDTVPVNPQTAAEWWVVGEYARTIENDIPKAEQAFREAIKLAPYYGDYYVSLAQVIMQ
;
A
#
# COMPACT_ATOMS: atom_id res chain seq x y z
N MET A 1 -40.03 -3.09 16.81
CA MET A 1 -38.56 -3.15 16.95
C MET A 1 -37.93 -4.13 15.95
N VAL A 2 -38.33 -5.41 15.94
CA VAL A 2 -37.83 -6.44 14.99
C VAL A 2 -38.04 -6.04 13.52
N LEU A 3 -39.23 -5.56 13.15
CA LEU A 3 -39.53 -5.12 11.77
C LEU A 3 -38.62 -3.97 11.32
N ALA A 4 -38.37 -2.99 12.19
CA ALA A 4 -37.50 -1.85 11.89
C ALA A 4 -36.04 -2.26 11.69
N ILE A 5 -35.56 -3.25 12.46
CA ILE A 5 -34.21 -3.83 12.29
C ILE A 5 -34.10 -4.51 10.92
N PHE A 6 -35.10 -5.32 10.52
CA PHE A 6 -35.11 -5.95 9.20
C PHE A 6 -35.22 -4.94 8.05
N THR A 7 -35.99 -3.86 8.21
CA THR A 7 -36.07 -2.80 7.20
C THR A 7 -34.76 -2.03 7.08
N ILE A 8 -34.09 -1.73 8.19
CA ILE A 8 -32.77 -1.07 8.19
C ILE A 8 -31.72 -1.99 7.56
N ILE A 9 -31.67 -3.27 7.94
CA ILE A 9 -30.76 -4.26 7.36
C ILE A 9 -31.04 -4.43 5.87
N GLY A 10 -32.31 -4.56 5.46
CA GLY A 10 -32.70 -4.68 4.06
C GLY A 10 -32.34 -3.45 3.22
N PHE A 11 -32.54 -2.24 3.76
CA PHE A 11 -32.16 -0.99 3.11
C PHE A 11 -30.64 -0.84 2.98
N LEU A 12 -29.89 -1.19 4.04
CA LEU A 12 -28.43 -1.18 4.03
C LEU A 12 -27.89 -2.20 3.00
N LEU A 13 -28.41 -3.43 2.99
CA LEU A 13 -28.04 -4.47 2.02
C LEU A 13 -28.38 -4.05 0.58
N TRP A 14 -29.55 -3.45 0.36
CA TRP A 14 -29.96 -2.97 -0.97
C TRP A 14 -29.02 -1.89 -1.51
N ASN A 15 -28.62 -0.94 -0.67
CA ASN A 15 -27.70 0.12 -1.05
C ASN A 15 -26.26 -0.38 -1.24
N THR A 16 -25.80 -1.33 -0.43
CA THR A 16 -24.44 -1.88 -0.58
C THR A 16 -24.31 -2.81 -1.78
N LEU A 17 -25.33 -3.60 -2.11
CA LEU A 17 -25.29 -4.54 -3.24
C LEU A 17 -25.42 -3.87 -4.62
N ARG A 18 -25.96 -2.64 -4.68
CA ARG A 18 -26.15 -1.90 -5.94
C ARG A 18 -25.13 -0.80 -6.19
N ALA A 19 -24.36 -0.42 -5.18
CA ALA A 19 -23.29 0.55 -5.36
C ALA A 19 -22.15 -0.09 -6.17
N PRO A 20 -21.58 0.60 -7.18
CA PRO A 20 -20.31 0.17 -7.75
C PRO A 20 -19.28 0.04 -6.63
N LEU A 21 -18.49 -1.04 -6.65
CA LEU A 21 -17.43 -1.25 -5.66
C LEU A 21 -16.55 -0.01 -5.64
N ARG A 22 -16.44 0.64 -4.47
CA ARG A 22 -15.55 1.78 -4.33
C ARG A 22 -14.11 1.28 -4.39
N SER A 23 -13.17 2.16 -4.69
CA SER A 23 -11.74 1.81 -4.71
C SER A 23 -11.23 1.23 -3.38
N GLY A 24 -11.92 1.48 -2.26
CA GLY A 24 -11.66 0.82 -0.99
C GLY A 24 -12.11 -0.64 -0.93
N ASP A 25 -13.25 -0.97 -1.54
CA ASP A 25 -13.84 -2.31 -1.51
C ASP A 25 -13.06 -3.27 -2.41
N VAL A 26 -12.65 -2.80 -3.60
CA VAL A 26 -11.79 -3.58 -4.52
C VAL A 26 -10.46 -3.94 -3.86
N GLY A 27 -9.85 -2.98 -3.16
CA GLY A 27 -8.61 -3.23 -2.42
C GLY A 27 -8.78 -4.31 -1.34
N ARG A 28 -9.86 -4.26 -0.56
CA ARG A 28 -10.13 -5.28 0.47
C ARG A 28 -10.35 -6.67 -0.12
N LEU A 29 -11.10 -6.76 -1.22
CA LEU A 29 -11.33 -8.05 -1.89
C LEU A 29 -10.04 -8.67 -2.41
N ASP A 30 -9.14 -7.86 -2.98
CA ASP A 30 -7.83 -8.33 -3.41
C ASP A 30 -7.00 -8.85 -2.21
N MET A 31 -7.00 -8.13 -1.10
CA MET A 31 -6.30 -8.55 0.13
C MET A 31 -6.85 -9.86 0.69
N TRP A 32 -8.17 -10.05 0.68
CA TRP A 32 -8.79 -11.28 1.15
C TRP A 32 -8.49 -12.46 0.22
N ARG A 33 -8.52 -12.22 -1.09
CA ARG A 33 -8.11 -13.22 -2.09
C ARG A 33 -6.65 -13.62 -1.87
N SER A 34 -5.74 -12.65 -1.75
CA SER A 34 -4.32 -12.92 -1.52
C SER A 34 -4.09 -13.66 -0.20
N ALA A 35 -4.81 -13.33 0.88
CA ALA A 35 -4.73 -14.06 2.14
C ALA A 35 -5.13 -15.54 1.99
N LEU A 36 -6.18 -15.82 1.20
CA LEU A 36 -6.62 -17.19 0.92
C LEU A 36 -5.64 -17.93 0.00
N GLU A 37 -5.01 -17.25 -0.96
CA GLU A 37 -3.97 -17.83 -1.81
C GLU A 37 -2.71 -18.17 -0.99
N MET A 38 -2.25 -17.27 -0.12
CA MET A 38 -1.16 -17.55 0.83
C MET A 38 -1.47 -18.77 1.71
N ALA A 39 -2.69 -18.85 2.25
CA ALA A 39 -3.13 -19.98 3.06
C ALA A 39 -3.25 -21.27 2.24
N ARG A 40 -3.56 -21.19 0.95
CA ARG A 40 -3.61 -22.34 0.04
C ARG A 40 -2.21 -22.87 -0.24
N ASP A 41 -1.25 -21.97 -0.47
CA ASP A 41 0.12 -22.34 -0.82
C ASP A 41 0.93 -22.78 0.41
N HIS A 42 0.58 -22.26 1.60
CA HIS A 42 1.21 -22.59 2.89
C HIS A 42 0.18 -23.03 3.95
N PRO A 43 -0.52 -24.16 3.77
CA PRO A 43 -1.71 -24.50 4.57
C PRO A 43 -1.46 -24.78 6.05
N LEU A 44 -0.29 -25.31 6.41
CA LEU A 44 -0.02 -25.70 7.79
C LEU A 44 0.45 -24.51 8.64
N THR A 45 1.46 -23.79 8.15
CA THR A 45 2.19 -22.78 8.91
C THR A 45 1.94 -21.36 8.42
N GLY A 46 1.25 -21.18 7.29
CA GLY A 46 1.16 -19.89 6.63
C GLY A 46 2.52 -19.41 6.13
N VAL A 47 2.56 -18.15 5.71
CA VAL A 47 3.77 -17.50 5.21
C VAL A 47 4.71 -16.99 6.31
N GLY A 48 4.30 -17.09 7.58
CA GLY A 48 5.02 -16.64 8.76
C GLY A 48 4.37 -15.41 9.42
N ALA A 49 4.49 -15.33 10.75
CA ALA A 49 3.88 -14.28 11.56
C ALA A 49 4.42 -12.88 11.22
N GLY A 50 3.53 -11.93 10.99
CA GLY A 50 3.88 -10.55 10.63
C GLY A 50 4.37 -10.35 9.19
N LEU A 51 4.35 -11.39 8.34
CA LEU A 51 4.87 -11.33 6.97
C LEU A 51 3.80 -11.05 5.92
N PHE A 52 2.53 -10.88 6.29
CA PHE A 52 1.45 -10.63 5.32
C PHE A 52 1.77 -9.47 4.38
N GLY A 53 2.18 -8.31 4.92
CA GLY A 53 2.47 -7.13 4.11
C GLY A 53 3.60 -7.32 3.10
N ARG A 54 4.62 -8.12 3.46
CA ARG A 54 5.73 -8.46 2.56
C ARG A 54 5.27 -9.38 1.45
N GLU A 55 4.64 -10.48 1.81
CA GLU A 55 4.20 -11.51 0.86
C GLU A 55 3.04 -11.04 -0.01
N TYR A 56 2.24 -10.08 0.45
CA TYR A 56 1.14 -9.51 -0.32
C TYR A 56 1.60 -9.02 -1.69
N ARG A 57 2.83 -8.53 -1.82
CA ARG A 57 3.42 -8.10 -3.10
C ARG A 57 3.50 -9.23 -4.14
N SER A 58 3.57 -10.48 -3.73
CA SER A 58 3.63 -11.66 -4.60
C SER A 58 2.25 -12.16 -5.05
N TYR A 59 1.19 -11.86 -4.30
CA TYR A 59 -0.17 -12.39 -4.53
C TYR A 59 -1.19 -11.34 -5.01
N ARG A 60 -0.90 -10.06 -4.79
CA ARG A 60 -1.84 -8.97 -5.10
C ARG A 60 -1.98 -8.75 -6.60
N GLY A 61 -3.13 -8.21 -6.98
CA GLY A 61 -3.35 -7.73 -8.35
C GLY A 61 -2.45 -6.53 -8.69
N MET A 62 -2.00 -6.44 -9.93
CA MET A 62 -1.21 -5.29 -10.41
C MET A 62 -2.07 -4.05 -10.71
N GLU A 63 -3.39 -4.19 -10.80
CA GLU A 63 -4.31 -3.09 -11.14
C GLU A 63 -4.51 -2.09 -9.98
N HIS A 64 -4.31 -2.53 -8.73
CA HIS A 64 -4.61 -1.73 -7.53
C HIS A 64 -3.45 -1.79 -6.52
N ILE A 65 -2.26 -1.41 -6.97
CA ILE A 65 -1.03 -1.48 -6.18
C ILE A 65 -1.11 -0.59 -4.94
N ARG A 66 -1.18 -1.22 -3.76
CA ARG A 66 -1.21 -0.57 -2.45
C ARG A 66 -0.21 -1.22 -1.49
N ASP A 67 1.07 -1.08 -1.81
CA ASP A 67 2.19 -1.72 -1.07
C ASP A 67 2.43 -1.18 0.35
N LYS A 68 1.62 -0.22 0.80
CA LYS A 68 1.66 0.30 2.17
C LYS A 68 0.75 -0.49 3.12
N LEU A 69 0.08 -1.54 2.63
CA LEU A 69 -0.82 -2.37 3.43
C LEU A 69 -0.03 -3.44 4.18
N ALA A 70 -0.23 -3.51 5.50
CA ALA A 70 0.49 -4.43 6.39
C ALA A 70 -0.37 -5.58 6.92
N SER A 71 -1.65 -5.67 6.54
CA SER A 71 -2.56 -6.70 7.04
C SER A 71 -3.67 -7.00 6.04
N ALA A 72 -4.38 -8.11 6.19
CA ALA A 72 -5.51 -8.49 5.34
C ALA A 72 -6.81 -7.68 5.57
N HIS A 73 -6.84 -6.70 6.50
CA HIS A 73 -8.08 -6.08 7.00
C HIS A 73 -9.14 -7.12 7.41
N SER A 74 -8.68 -8.22 7.99
CA SER A 74 -9.49 -9.26 8.61
C SER A 74 -8.53 -10.08 9.46
N ALA A 75 -8.66 -10.00 10.77
CA ALA A 75 -7.75 -10.70 11.68
C ALA A 75 -7.77 -12.21 11.43
N SER A 76 -8.93 -12.79 11.11
CA SER A 76 -9.04 -14.22 10.80
C SER A 76 -8.30 -14.60 9.52
N LEU A 77 -8.48 -13.85 8.43
CA LEU A 77 -7.76 -14.12 7.19
C LEU A 77 -6.26 -13.83 7.33
N ASN A 78 -5.89 -12.78 8.08
CA ASN A 78 -4.49 -12.46 8.37
C ASN A 78 -3.83 -13.59 9.17
N THR A 79 -4.47 -14.06 10.24
CA THR A 79 -3.99 -15.20 11.03
C THR A 79 -3.86 -16.45 10.16
N LEU A 80 -4.86 -16.73 9.33
CA LEU A 80 -4.82 -17.90 8.43
C LEU A 80 -3.67 -17.81 7.43
N ALA A 81 -3.46 -16.64 6.82
CA ALA A 81 -2.39 -16.42 5.85
C ALA A 81 -1.00 -16.53 6.50
N GLU A 82 -0.79 -15.94 7.68
CA GLU A 82 0.51 -15.87 8.33
C GLU A 82 0.86 -17.11 9.15
N THR A 83 -0.12 -17.81 9.71
CA THR A 83 0.12 -18.92 10.65
C THR A 83 -0.52 -20.25 10.22
N GLY A 84 -1.23 -20.25 9.09
CA GLY A 84 -1.90 -21.42 8.54
C GLY A 84 -3.02 -21.94 9.44
N VAL A 85 -3.43 -23.17 9.14
CA VAL A 85 -4.46 -23.86 9.92
C VAL A 85 -3.99 -24.11 11.35
N LEU A 86 -2.69 -24.33 11.59
CA LEU A 86 -2.18 -24.57 12.94
C LEU A 86 -2.40 -23.36 13.85
N GLY A 87 -2.01 -22.16 13.41
CA GLY A 87 -2.25 -20.96 14.19
C GLY A 87 -3.73 -20.59 14.29
N MET A 88 -4.53 -20.89 13.26
CA MET A 88 -5.99 -20.76 13.33
C MET A 88 -6.61 -21.65 14.41
N VAL A 89 -6.19 -22.92 14.49
CA VAL A 89 -6.65 -23.87 15.53
C VAL A 89 -6.27 -23.35 16.92
N VAL A 90 -5.04 -22.86 17.10
CA VAL A 90 -4.60 -22.26 18.38
C VAL A 90 -5.46 -21.03 18.73
N THR A 91 -5.73 -20.15 17.78
CA THR A 91 -6.57 -18.96 17.98
C THR A 91 -8.00 -19.32 18.40
N VAL A 92 -8.63 -20.28 17.70
CA VAL A 92 -9.96 -20.78 18.04
C VAL A 92 -9.98 -21.45 19.41
N TRP A 93 -8.94 -22.23 19.73
CA TRP A 93 -8.81 -22.88 21.03
C TRP A 93 -8.67 -21.87 22.18
N ILE A 94 -7.82 -20.84 22.03
CA ILE A 94 -7.66 -19.78 23.03
C ILE A 94 -9.00 -19.04 23.24
N ALA A 95 -9.68 -18.66 22.15
CA ALA A 95 -10.98 -18.00 22.23
C ALA A 95 -12.01 -18.88 22.96
N GLY A 96 -12.08 -20.17 22.62
CA GLY A 96 -12.96 -21.13 23.27
C GLY A 96 -12.63 -21.33 24.75
N ALA A 97 -11.35 -21.42 25.10
CA ALA A 97 -10.90 -21.55 26.49
C ALA A 97 -11.25 -20.32 27.33
N LEU A 98 -11.11 -19.12 26.76
CA LEU A 98 -11.50 -17.86 27.42
C LEU A 98 -13.01 -17.78 27.65
N LEU A 99 -13.82 -18.11 26.64
CA LEU A 99 -15.28 -18.15 26.76
C LEU A 99 -15.74 -19.20 27.78
N TRP A 100 -15.11 -20.37 27.77
CA TRP A 100 -15.38 -21.42 28.75
C TRP A 100 -14.98 -21.00 30.18
N GLY A 101 -13.83 -20.35 30.33
CA GLY A 101 -13.39 -19.77 31.60
C GLY A 101 -14.35 -18.72 32.12
N ALA A 102 -14.78 -17.78 31.26
CA ALA A 102 -15.77 -16.77 31.58
C ALA A 102 -17.12 -17.40 31.98
N TRP A 103 -17.59 -18.42 31.24
CA TRP A 103 -18.80 -19.18 31.59
C TRP A 103 -18.68 -19.80 32.98
N ARG A 104 -17.58 -20.52 33.26
CA ARG A 104 -17.36 -21.16 34.57
C ARG A 104 -17.38 -20.13 35.69
N THR A 105 -16.72 -19.00 35.50
CA THR A 105 -16.74 -17.90 36.46
C THR A 105 -18.16 -17.36 36.65
N TRP A 106 -18.91 -17.14 35.56
CA TRP A 106 -20.29 -16.65 35.61
C TRP A 106 -21.23 -17.58 36.41
N GLN A 107 -21.09 -18.91 36.24
CA GLN A 107 -21.92 -19.90 36.94
C GLN A 107 -21.74 -19.87 38.47
N VAL A 108 -20.52 -19.57 38.95
CA VAL A 108 -20.17 -19.62 40.38
C VAL A 108 -20.38 -18.28 41.09
N MET A 109 -20.60 -17.18 40.36
CA MET A 109 -20.72 -15.85 40.98
C MET A 109 -22.05 -15.66 41.73
N PRO A 110 -22.01 -15.28 43.04
CA PRO A 110 -23.20 -15.22 43.88
C PRO A 110 -24.02 -13.92 43.75
N SER A 111 -23.43 -12.82 43.24
CA SER A 111 -24.11 -11.52 43.18
C SER A 111 -24.28 -11.00 41.75
N SER A 112 -25.41 -10.32 41.50
CA SER A 112 -25.79 -9.76 40.20
C SER A 112 -24.72 -8.80 39.65
N ASN A 113 -24.20 -7.89 40.48
CA ASN A 113 -23.15 -6.95 40.08
C ASN A 113 -21.86 -7.64 39.60
N ARG A 114 -21.53 -8.82 40.14
CA ARG A 114 -20.33 -9.58 39.74
C ARG A 114 -20.56 -10.40 38.48
N LYS A 115 -21.79 -10.85 38.23
CA LYS A 115 -22.19 -11.47 36.95
C LYS A 115 -22.16 -10.43 35.82
N MET A 116 -22.69 -9.24 36.08
CA MET A 116 -22.70 -8.12 35.14
C MET A 116 -21.29 -7.77 34.63
N ARG A 117 -20.27 -7.84 35.49
CA ARG A 117 -18.87 -7.69 35.08
C ARG A 117 -18.48 -8.69 33.97
N VAL A 118 -18.72 -9.98 34.19
CA VAL A 118 -18.33 -11.05 33.25
C VAL A 118 -19.12 -10.88 31.95
N GLU A 119 -20.40 -10.54 32.04
CA GLU A 119 -21.28 -10.27 30.90
C GLU A 119 -20.75 -9.11 30.04
N ILE A 120 -20.43 -7.96 30.66
CA ILE A 120 -19.91 -6.79 29.95
C ILE A 120 -18.56 -7.08 29.29
N CYS A 121 -17.62 -7.69 30.02
CA CYS A 121 -16.31 -8.03 29.44
C CYS A 121 -16.43 -9.04 28.29
N THR A 122 -17.29 -10.05 28.44
CA THR A 122 -17.53 -11.05 27.39
C THR A 122 -18.19 -10.42 26.17
N ALA A 123 -19.19 -9.56 26.37
CA ALA A 123 -19.85 -8.81 25.29
C ALA A 123 -18.86 -7.89 24.55
N ALA A 124 -17.98 -7.20 25.28
CA ALA A 124 -16.94 -6.37 24.69
C ALA A 124 -15.95 -7.20 23.85
N LEU A 125 -15.50 -8.35 24.36
CA LEU A 125 -14.61 -9.27 23.63
C LEU A 125 -15.28 -9.85 22.38
N ILE A 126 -16.57 -10.20 22.45
CA ILE A 126 -17.35 -10.65 21.28
C ILE A 126 -17.47 -9.51 20.25
N GLY A 127 -17.76 -8.29 20.71
CA GLY A 127 -17.82 -7.11 19.83
C GLY A 127 -16.50 -6.86 19.11
N ILE A 128 -15.38 -6.91 19.83
CA ILE A 128 -14.03 -6.81 19.25
C ILE A 128 -13.77 -7.95 18.26
N GLY A 129 -14.16 -9.19 18.61
CA GLY A 129 -14.01 -10.36 17.74
C GLY A 129 -14.79 -10.23 16.43
N ILE A 130 -16.05 -9.79 16.49
CA ILE A 130 -16.88 -9.55 15.30
C ILE A 130 -16.25 -8.44 14.43
N HIS A 131 -15.81 -7.34 15.04
CA HIS A 131 -15.18 -6.26 14.31
C HIS A 131 -13.86 -6.70 13.64
N SER A 132 -13.11 -7.57 14.32
CA SER A 132 -11.86 -8.14 13.81
C SER A 132 -12.06 -9.10 12.62
N LEU A 133 -13.31 -9.46 12.26
CA LEU A 133 -13.57 -10.20 11.02
C LEU A 133 -13.38 -9.33 9.78
N VAL A 134 -13.48 -8.01 9.91
CA VAL A 134 -13.42 -7.04 8.80
C VAL A 134 -12.37 -5.95 9.00
N ASP A 135 -11.55 -6.06 10.05
CA ASP A 135 -10.39 -5.21 10.27
C ASP A 135 -9.35 -5.86 11.20
N VAL A 136 -8.20 -5.21 11.38
CA VAL A 136 -7.10 -5.69 12.24
C VAL A 136 -6.71 -4.64 13.27
N PHE A 137 -6.77 -4.99 14.56
CA PHE A 137 -6.40 -4.11 15.68
C PHE A 137 -5.23 -4.66 16.48
N THR A 138 -4.02 -4.60 15.90
CA THR A 138 -2.79 -5.14 16.52
C THR A 138 -1.96 -4.08 17.25
N ILE A 139 -2.44 -2.84 17.38
CA ILE A 139 -1.73 -1.82 18.15
C ILE A 139 -1.70 -2.17 19.64
N THR A 140 -0.53 -2.00 20.27
CA THR A 140 -0.24 -2.43 21.65
C THR A 140 -1.33 -2.05 22.68
N PRO A 141 -1.89 -0.82 22.69
CA PRO A 141 -2.91 -0.46 23.67
C PRO A 141 -4.19 -1.30 23.56
N ILE A 142 -4.59 -1.68 22.35
CA ILE A 142 -5.81 -2.48 22.13
C ILE A 142 -5.56 -3.93 22.55
N VAL A 143 -4.39 -4.48 22.23
CA VAL A 143 -4.02 -5.86 22.64
C VAL A 143 -3.98 -5.97 24.17
N LEU A 144 -3.40 -4.98 24.86
CA LEU A 144 -3.38 -4.93 26.33
C LEU A 144 -4.79 -4.80 26.91
N LEU A 145 -5.66 -4.02 26.27
CA LEU A 145 -7.07 -3.91 26.68
C LEU A 145 -7.79 -5.25 26.53
N ILE A 146 -7.64 -5.95 25.40
CA ILE A 146 -8.21 -7.29 25.17
C ILE A 146 -7.72 -8.27 26.23
N ALA A 147 -6.41 -8.32 26.48
CA ALA A 147 -5.81 -9.19 27.49
C ALA A 147 -6.33 -8.88 28.89
N THR A 148 -6.48 -7.60 29.23
CA THR A 148 -7.01 -7.16 30.53
C THR A 148 -8.48 -7.52 30.68
N LEU A 149 -9.32 -7.32 29.65
CA LEU A 149 -10.73 -7.72 29.66
C LEU A 149 -10.88 -9.24 29.77
N ALA A 150 -10.07 -10.01 29.04
CA ALA A 150 -10.05 -11.47 29.12
C ALA A 150 -9.64 -11.95 30.52
N ALA A 151 -8.57 -11.37 31.09
CA ALA A 151 -8.15 -11.67 32.45
C ALA A 151 -9.24 -11.31 33.47
N TYR A 152 -9.87 -10.14 33.34
CA TYR A 152 -10.91 -9.68 34.27
C TYR A 152 -12.22 -10.50 34.18
N ALA A 153 -12.53 -11.04 33.00
CA ALA A 153 -13.65 -11.94 32.78
C ALA A 153 -13.43 -13.32 33.40
N VAL A 154 -12.22 -13.88 33.24
CA VAL A 154 -11.90 -15.25 33.68
C VAL A 154 -11.48 -15.30 35.14
N THR A 155 -10.86 -14.24 35.68
CA THR A 155 -10.45 -14.21 37.08
C THR A 155 -11.66 -14.04 38.02
N GLY A 156 -11.90 -15.06 38.84
CA GLY A 156 -12.87 -15.00 39.93
C GLY A 156 -12.50 -13.91 40.95
N HIS A 157 -13.48 -13.49 41.75
CA HIS A 157 -13.23 -12.55 42.84
C HIS A 157 -12.62 -13.31 44.02
N ARG A 158 -11.39 -12.93 44.43
CA ARG A 158 -10.75 -13.49 45.63
C ARG A 158 -10.74 -12.50 46.78
N SER A 159 -11.14 -12.98 47.95
CA SER A 159 -10.95 -12.26 49.21
C SER A 159 -9.57 -12.57 49.81
N ARG A 160 -9.06 -11.70 50.71
CA ARG A 160 -7.84 -12.02 51.49
C ARG A 160 -8.00 -13.25 52.38
N LEU A 161 -9.24 -13.66 52.64
CA LEU A 161 -9.59 -14.80 53.48
C LEU A 161 -9.65 -16.10 52.68
N ASP A 162 -9.61 -16.03 51.34
CA ASP A 162 -9.66 -17.21 50.50
C ASP A 162 -8.35 -17.98 50.63
N PRO A 163 -8.40 -19.33 50.75
CA PRO A 163 -7.20 -20.14 50.84
C PRO A 163 -6.33 -19.93 49.60
N LYS A 164 -5.01 -19.86 49.83
CA LYS A 164 -4.05 -19.75 48.72
C LYS A 164 -4.30 -20.89 47.73
N PRO A 165 -4.33 -20.61 46.41
CA PRO A 165 -4.51 -21.64 45.40
C PRO A 165 -3.44 -22.73 45.56
N LYS A 166 -3.87 -23.97 45.75
CA LYS A 166 -3.01 -25.14 45.55
C LYS A 166 -3.00 -25.42 44.06
N GLY A 167 -1.95 -25.00 43.36
CA GLY A 167 -1.83 -25.13 41.91
C GLY A 167 -0.39 -24.93 41.45
N ALA A 168 -0.15 -25.13 40.16
CA ALA A 168 1.15 -25.01 39.51
C ALA A 168 1.65 -23.55 39.46
N VAL A 169 2.04 -22.97 40.59
CA VAL A 169 2.65 -21.62 40.65
C VAL A 169 3.92 -21.57 39.77
N TRP A 170 4.58 -22.72 39.60
CA TRP A 170 5.71 -22.88 38.67
C TRP A 170 5.37 -22.45 37.24
N ALA A 171 4.13 -22.66 36.75
CA ALA A 171 3.74 -22.25 35.41
C ALA A 171 3.71 -20.72 35.27
N ALA A 172 3.31 -20.00 36.32
CA ALA A 172 3.37 -18.55 36.35
C ALA A 172 4.81 -18.03 36.38
N TYR A 173 5.71 -18.70 37.12
CA TYR A 173 7.14 -18.38 37.10
C TYR A 173 7.76 -18.65 35.73
N VAL A 174 7.43 -19.77 35.08
CA VAL A 174 7.88 -20.07 33.72
C VAL A 174 7.40 -18.99 32.74
N GLY A 175 6.12 -18.62 32.79
CA GLY A 175 5.57 -17.54 31.97
C GLY A 175 6.28 -16.20 32.22
N LEU A 176 6.56 -15.87 33.48
CA LEU A 176 7.31 -14.66 33.84
C LEU A 176 8.74 -14.68 33.30
N VAL A 177 9.45 -15.82 33.42
CA VAL A 177 10.80 -15.98 32.87
C VAL A 177 10.77 -15.82 31.35
N ILE A 178 9.81 -16.42 30.64
CA ILE A 178 9.66 -16.25 29.19
C ILE A 178 9.47 -14.77 28.84
N VAL A 179 8.59 -14.05 29.54
CA VAL A 179 8.35 -12.61 29.30
C VAL A 179 9.59 -11.78 29.57
N ILE A 180 10.33 -12.05 30.66
CA ILE A 180 11.56 -11.32 31.00
C ILE A 180 12.65 -11.61 29.96
N THR A 181 12.88 -12.88 29.62
CA THR A 181 13.87 -13.27 28.60
C THR A 181 13.54 -12.65 27.25
N TYR A 182 12.26 -12.66 26.85
CA TYR A 182 11.80 -11.99 25.63
C TYR A 182 12.01 -10.47 25.71
N GLY A 183 11.70 -9.84 26.85
CA GLY A 183 11.93 -8.41 27.08
C GLY A 183 13.41 -8.01 27.02
N ILE A 184 14.31 -8.83 27.57
CA ILE A 184 15.76 -8.62 27.48
C ILE A 184 16.23 -8.74 26.04
N TRP A 185 15.72 -9.73 25.29
CA TRP A 185 16.04 -9.90 23.87
C TRP A 185 15.62 -8.67 23.04
N LEU A 186 14.47 -8.05 23.34
CA LEU A 186 14.02 -6.81 22.68
C LEU A 186 15.01 -5.64 22.84
N VAL A 187 15.75 -5.55 23.95
CA VAL A 187 16.77 -4.50 24.13
C VAL A 187 17.86 -4.60 23.05
N ARG A 188 18.23 -5.82 22.66
CA ARG A 188 19.22 -6.03 21.60
C ARG A 188 18.69 -5.58 20.24
N LEU A 189 17.42 -5.87 19.94
CA LEU A 189 16.77 -5.41 18.71
C LEU A 189 16.63 -3.88 18.68
N ASP A 190 16.31 -3.27 19.82
CA ASP A 190 16.22 -1.80 19.95
C ASP A 190 17.58 -1.13 19.71
N GLN A 191 18.69 -1.74 20.14
CA GLN A 191 20.03 -1.28 19.79
C GLN A 191 20.29 -1.32 18.27
N GLY A 192 19.93 -2.42 17.61
CA GLY A 192 20.02 -2.54 16.15
C GLY A 192 19.19 -1.46 15.44
N GLN A 193 17.97 -1.23 15.93
CA GLN A 193 17.12 -0.15 15.43
C GLN A 193 17.72 1.24 15.67
N GLY A 194 18.39 1.47 16.80
CA GLY A 194 19.12 2.71 17.08
C GLY A 194 20.24 2.97 16.08
N HIS A 195 21.06 1.95 15.78
CA HIS A 195 22.08 2.04 14.73
C HIS A 195 21.47 2.31 13.35
N TYR A 196 20.37 1.64 13.01
CA TYR A 196 19.64 1.94 11.78
C TYR A 196 19.14 3.38 11.72
N GLN A 197 18.55 3.91 12.80
CA GLN A 197 18.13 5.31 12.86
C GLN A 197 19.31 6.28 12.70
N ASN A 198 20.46 5.98 13.28
CA ASN A 198 21.68 6.77 13.06
C ASN A 198 22.11 6.73 11.58
N SER A 199 22.05 5.56 10.93
CA SER A 199 22.35 5.41 9.51
C SER A 199 21.47 6.27 8.60
N LEU A 200 20.22 6.54 9.00
CA LEU A 200 19.30 7.42 8.28
C LEU A 200 19.57 8.91 8.54
N ALA A 201 20.09 9.25 9.72
CA ALA A 201 20.35 10.63 10.14
C ALA A 201 21.68 11.16 9.59
N LEU A 202 22.70 10.30 9.52
CA LEU A 202 24.03 10.62 9.03
C LEU A 202 24.03 10.81 7.50
N ARG A 203 24.94 11.67 7.01
CA ARG A 203 25.10 11.98 5.58
C ARG A 203 26.54 11.78 5.10
N ASP A 204 27.31 10.99 5.84
CA ASP A 204 28.70 10.64 5.54
C ASP A 204 28.91 9.11 5.59
N VAL A 205 30.14 8.67 5.35
CA VAL A 205 30.50 7.24 5.31
C VAL A 205 30.17 6.48 6.58
N SER A 206 30.08 7.16 7.73
CA SER A 206 29.71 6.54 9.01
C SER A 206 28.29 5.98 8.99
N ALA A 207 27.40 6.53 8.13
CA ALA A 207 26.06 5.98 7.91
C ALA A 207 26.12 4.51 7.49
N LEU A 208 27.05 4.15 6.60
CA LEU A 208 27.22 2.77 6.13
C LEU A 208 27.66 1.85 7.27
N SER A 209 28.59 2.32 8.11
CA SER A 209 29.04 1.56 9.28
C SER A 209 27.91 1.32 10.28
N GLU A 210 27.07 2.32 10.54
CA GLU A 210 25.91 2.18 11.41
C GLU A 210 24.88 1.19 10.85
N SER A 211 24.63 1.21 9.54
CA SER A 211 23.73 0.24 8.89
C SER A 211 24.27 -1.20 8.97
N GLN A 212 25.58 -1.39 8.78
CA GLN A 212 26.24 -2.68 8.90
C GLN A 212 26.21 -3.22 10.33
N GLU A 213 26.37 -2.34 11.34
CA GLU A 213 26.22 -2.74 12.74
C GLU A 213 24.77 -3.16 13.03
N ALA A 214 23.77 -2.40 12.57
CA ALA A 214 22.36 -2.80 12.71
C ALA A 214 22.09 -4.20 12.12
N GLU A 215 22.61 -4.47 10.92
CA GLU A 215 22.50 -5.78 10.26
C GLU A 215 23.23 -6.90 11.03
N ALA A 216 24.39 -6.61 11.63
CA ALA A 216 25.11 -7.58 12.46
C ALA A 216 24.37 -7.92 13.77
N ILE A 217 23.64 -6.94 14.33
CA ILE A 217 22.85 -7.10 15.55
C ILE A 217 21.61 -7.95 15.31
N ASP A 218 20.89 -7.67 14.23
CA ASP A 218 19.67 -8.37 13.83
C ASP A 218 19.69 -8.68 12.32
N PRO A 219 20.34 -9.80 11.93
CA PRO A 219 20.50 -10.17 10.53
C PRO A 219 19.20 -10.65 9.86
N TYR A 220 18.11 -10.78 10.62
CA TYR A 220 16.83 -11.29 10.14
C TYR A 220 15.93 -10.19 9.61
N LEU A 221 16.13 -8.94 10.05
CA LEU A 221 15.40 -7.81 9.51
C LEU A 221 16.08 -7.31 8.23
N SER A 222 15.50 -7.67 7.09
CA SER A 222 16.00 -7.31 5.75
C SER A 222 16.17 -5.81 5.56
N LEU A 223 15.39 -4.97 6.26
CA LEU A 223 15.46 -3.51 6.19
C LEU A 223 16.89 -2.97 6.32
N TYR A 224 17.71 -3.57 7.19
CA TYR A 224 19.10 -3.14 7.38
C TYR A 224 19.95 -3.45 6.16
N SER A 225 19.84 -4.66 5.59
CA SER A 225 20.55 -5.03 4.36
C SER A 225 20.16 -4.17 3.16
N LEU A 226 18.88 -3.77 3.05
CA LEU A 226 18.43 -2.86 1.99
C LEU A 226 19.07 -1.46 2.14
N GLN A 227 19.16 -0.97 3.37
CA GLN A 227 19.82 0.31 3.67
C GLN A 227 21.34 0.22 3.46
N THR A 228 21.97 -0.89 3.85
CA THR A 228 23.39 -1.16 3.58
C THR A 228 23.65 -1.11 2.07
N ALA A 229 22.84 -1.78 1.25
CA ALA A 229 22.97 -1.74 -0.21
C ALA A 229 22.82 -0.33 -0.77
N TYR A 230 21.84 0.43 -0.29
CA TYR A 230 21.67 1.84 -0.66
C TYR A 230 22.89 2.69 -0.30
N LEU A 231 23.39 2.59 0.93
CA LEU A 231 24.55 3.36 1.39
C LEU A 231 25.85 2.94 0.70
N SER A 232 26.02 1.66 0.39
CA SER A 232 27.13 1.17 -0.43
C SER A 232 27.15 1.82 -1.82
N SER A 233 25.99 2.11 -2.42
CA SER A 233 25.93 2.83 -3.70
C SER A 233 26.38 4.29 -3.65
N LEU A 234 26.42 4.87 -2.45
CA LEU A 234 26.85 6.25 -2.20
C LEU A 234 28.32 6.34 -1.77
N TYR A 235 28.78 5.39 -0.95
CA TYR A 235 30.05 5.48 -0.24
C TYR A 235 31.06 4.37 -0.57
N SER A 236 30.70 3.40 -1.42
CA SER A 236 31.58 2.29 -1.84
C SER A 236 31.77 2.26 -3.36
N SER A 237 32.54 1.29 -3.86
CA SER A 237 32.69 1.09 -5.31
C SER A 237 31.39 0.53 -5.93
N ASN A 238 31.23 0.70 -7.24
CA ASN A 238 30.04 0.23 -7.94
C ASN A 238 29.88 -1.29 -7.87
N GLU A 239 30.99 -2.03 -7.82
CA GLU A 239 31.04 -3.50 -7.70
C GLU A 239 30.52 -3.94 -6.33
N VAL A 240 30.99 -3.31 -5.25
CA VAL A 240 30.52 -3.58 -3.88
C VAL A 240 29.03 -3.25 -3.75
N ALA A 241 28.58 -2.14 -4.35
CA ALA A 241 27.18 -1.77 -4.33
C ALA A 241 26.31 -2.79 -5.09
N ILE A 242 26.74 -3.25 -6.27
CA ILE A 242 26.03 -4.29 -7.04
C ILE A 242 25.89 -5.57 -6.21
N GLU A 243 26.97 -6.05 -5.59
CA GLU A 243 26.96 -7.25 -4.76
C GLU A 243 26.01 -7.10 -3.56
N ALA A 244 26.03 -5.93 -2.90
CA ALA A 244 25.13 -5.63 -1.80
C ALA A 244 23.66 -5.64 -2.24
N TYR A 245 23.32 -5.05 -3.40
CA TYR A 245 21.97 -5.10 -3.95
C TYR A 245 21.56 -6.51 -4.36
N GLN A 246 22.44 -7.30 -4.99
CA GLN A 246 22.15 -8.69 -5.35
C GLN A 246 21.80 -9.51 -4.11
N THR A 247 22.62 -9.42 -3.05
CA THR A 247 22.39 -10.11 -1.77
C THR A 247 21.08 -9.67 -1.11
N ALA A 248 20.79 -8.36 -1.12
CA ALA A 248 19.56 -7.82 -0.53
C ALA A 248 18.31 -8.26 -1.31
N LEU A 249 18.39 -8.31 -2.64
CA LEU A 249 17.28 -8.71 -3.52
C LEU A 249 17.04 -10.21 -3.57
N GLU A 250 18.03 -11.05 -3.21
CA GLU A 250 17.79 -12.48 -2.94
C GLU A 250 16.84 -12.68 -1.76
N ARG A 251 16.90 -11.81 -0.75
CA ARG A 251 16.05 -11.85 0.44
C ARG A 251 14.72 -11.12 0.24
N GLU A 252 14.74 -10.01 -0.50
CA GLU A 252 13.58 -9.16 -0.76
C GLU A 252 13.33 -9.02 -2.28
N PRO A 253 12.96 -10.11 -2.98
CA PRO A 253 12.85 -10.12 -4.44
C PRO A 253 11.70 -9.24 -4.95
N THR A 254 10.74 -8.89 -4.09
CA THR A 254 9.63 -8.02 -4.46
C THR A 254 9.95 -6.53 -4.25
N TRP A 255 11.17 -6.15 -3.83
CA TRP A 255 11.56 -4.75 -3.66
C TRP A 255 11.93 -4.08 -5.00
N ASP A 256 10.90 -3.62 -5.71
CA ASP A 256 10.98 -2.93 -7.01
C ASP A 256 11.97 -1.75 -7.03
N LEU A 257 12.04 -0.97 -5.95
CA LEU A 257 13.03 0.11 -5.83
C LEU A 257 14.47 -0.39 -5.82
N GLY A 258 14.74 -1.53 -5.19
CA GLY A 258 16.07 -2.14 -5.19
C GLY A 258 16.48 -2.60 -6.59
N TRP A 259 15.55 -3.22 -7.33
CA TRP A 259 15.78 -3.59 -8.73
C TRP A 259 16.06 -2.38 -9.63
N MET A 260 15.36 -1.26 -9.43
CA MET A 260 15.65 -0.01 -10.13
C MET A 260 17.04 0.54 -9.81
N ASN A 261 17.42 0.53 -8.52
CA ASN A 261 18.75 1.01 -8.10
C ASN A 261 19.86 0.11 -8.66
N LEU A 262 19.67 -1.21 -8.64
CA LEU A 262 20.59 -2.17 -9.26
C LEU A 262 20.72 -1.92 -10.77
N ALA A 263 19.62 -1.66 -11.47
CA ALA A 263 19.68 -1.30 -12.88
C ALA A 263 20.49 -0.04 -13.13
N ALA A 264 20.32 1.00 -12.31
CA ALA A 264 21.11 2.22 -12.41
C ALA A 264 22.62 1.97 -12.19
N LEU A 265 22.99 1.06 -11.29
CA LEU A 265 24.38 0.65 -11.09
C LEU A 265 24.95 -0.11 -12.30
N TYR A 266 24.16 -0.95 -12.96
CA TYR A 266 24.55 -1.60 -14.21
C TYR A 266 24.72 -0.61 -15.36
N GLU A 267 23.81 0.37 -15.48
CA GLU A 267 23.95 1.45 -16.48
C GLU A 267 25.23 2.26 -16.29
N ARG A 268 25.64 2.54 -15.03
CA ARG A 268 26.92 3.22 -14.74
C ARG A 268 28.13 2.42 -15.24
N GLN A 269 28.05 1.10 -15.25
CA GLN A 269 29.05 0.20 -15.83
C GLN A 269 28.85 -0.05 -17.34
N SER A 270 27.93 0.66 -17.98
CA SER A 270 27.55 0.45 -19.39
C SER A 270 27.01 -0.95 -19.69
N ASN A 271 26.61 -1.71 -18.67
CA ASN A 271 26.00 -3.03 -18.82
C ASN A 271 24.48 -2.89 -19.01
N LEU A 272 24.09 -2.43 -20.21
CA LEU A 272 22.69 -2.11 -20.52
C LEU A 272 21.77 -3.33 -20.54
N GLU A 273 22.29 -4.52 -20.87
CA GLU A 273 21.51 -5.76 -20.87
C GLU A 273 21.13 -6.20 -19.44
N ALA A 274 22.08 -6.12 -18.49
CA ALA A 274 21.80 -6.39 -17.09
C ALA A 274 20.86 -5.33 -16.49
N ALA A 275 21.03 -4.06 -16.87
CA ALA A 275 20.13 -2.99 -16.47
C ALA A 275 18.69 -3.22 -16.97
N LEU A 276 18.52 -3.60 -18.24
CA LEU A 276 17.22 -3.94 -18.82
C LEU A 276 16.57 -5.11 -18.06
N THR A 277 17.34 -6.15 -17.73
CA THR A 277 16.85 -7.31 -16.97
C THR A 277 16.42 -6.92 -15.55
N ALA A 278 17.18 -6.08 -14.86
CA ALA A 278 16.80 -5.60 -13.53
C ALA A 278 15.53 -4.72 -13.59
N LEU A 279 15.39 -3.86 -14.59
CA LEU A 279 14.17 -3.07 -14.80
C LEU A 279 12.96 -3.93 -15.18
N GLU A 280 13.18 -5.05 -15.88
CA GLU A 280 12.15 -6.06 -16.16
C GLU A 280 11.60 -6.65 -14.85
N GLN A 281 12.47 -6.99 -13.91
CA GLN A 281 12.04 -7.46 -12.58
C GLN A 281 11.23 -6.38 -11.85
N ALA A 282 11.73 -5.14 -11.82
CA ALA A 282 11.04 -4.02 -11.17
C ALA A 282 9.63 -3.79 -11.73
N ARG A 283 9.48 -3.73 -13.06
CA ARG A 283 8.19 -3.48 -13.69
C ARG A 283 7.19 -4.63 -13.54
N ASN A 284 7.68 -5.87 -13.44
CA ASN A 284 6.84 -7.05 -13.22
C ASN A 284 6.25 -7.08 -11.81
N ILE A 285 6.90 -6.42 -10.85
CA ILE A 285 6.38 -6.20 -9.49
C ILE A 285 5.42 -5.00 -9.47
N ASN A 286 5.83 -3.89 -10.07
CA ASN A 286 5.08 -2.66 -10.09
C ASN A 286 5.31 -1.85 -11.38
N PRO A 287 4.42 -1.97 -12.38
CA PRO A 287 4.56 -1.26 -13.65
C PRO A 287 4.28 0.25 -13.54
N PHE A 288 3.74 0.73 -12.42
CA PHE A 288 3.41 2.14 -12.21
C PHE A 288 4.51 2.90 -11.44
N THR A 289 5.76 2.46 -11.61
CA THR A 289 6.95 3.15 -11.12
C THR A 289 7.77 3.70 -12.29
N PRO A 290 8.79 4.55 -12.03
CA PRO A 290 9.72 4.99 -13.07
C PRO A 290 10.40 3.84 -13.83
N SER A 291 10.44 2.62 -13.28
CA SER A 291 11.01 1.44 -13.94
C SER A 291 10.47 1.21 -15.35
N SER A 292 9.17 1.39 -15.58
CA SER A 292 8.55 1.19 -16.89
C SER A 292 9.09 2.16 -17.95
N PHE A 293 9.35 3.42 -17.57
CA PHE A 293 9.96 4.40 -18.48
C PHE A 293 11.41 4.01 -18.80
N HIS A 294 12.20 3.71 -17.76
CA HIS A 294 13.60 3.36 -17.94
C HIS A 294 13.78 2.07 -18.73
N TRP A 295 12.93 1.07 -18.48
CA TRP A 295 12.89 -0.17 -19.24
C TRP A 295 12.58 0.11 -20.71
N ALA A 296 11.51 0.86 -21.00
CA ALA A 296 11.09 1.15 -22.38
C ALA A 296 12.19 1.90 -23.16
N ARG A 297 12.85 2.85 -22.51
CA ARG A 297 14.01 3.58 -23.08
C ARG A 297 15.17 2.65 -23.40
N LEU A 298 15.54 1.74 -22.50
CA LEU A 298 16.64 0.79 -22.75
C LEU A 298 16.25 -0.26 -23.80
N ALA A 299 15.01 -0.76 -23.76
CA ALA A 299 14.48 -1.71 -24.74
C ALA A 299 14.50 -1.10 -26.15
N GLU A 300 14.07 0.15 -26.29
CA GLU A 300 14.16 0.90 -27.55
C GLU A 300 15.63 1.05 -28.01
N LEU A 301 16.52 1.48 -27.11
CA LEU A 301 17.95 1.68 -27.42
C LEU A 301 18.64 0.38 -27.86
N LEU A 302 18.30 -0.74 -27.25
CA LEU A 302 18.87 -2.06 -27.54
C LEU A 302 18.18 -2.77 -28.71
N GLY A 303 17.17 -2.15 -29.34
CA GLY A 303 16.47 -2.73 -30.49
C GLY A 303 15.58 -3.93 -30.12
N TYR A 304 14.94 -3.90 -28.96
CA TYR A 304 14.03 -4.96 -28.52
C TYR A 304 12.89 -5.16 -29.51
N ASN A 305 12.64 -6.40 -29.91
CA ASN A 305 11.77 -6.73 -31.04
C ASN A 305 10.29 -6.40 -30.80
N ASP A 306 9.82 -6.54 -29.56
CA ASP A 306 8.41 -6.34 -29.22
C ASP A 306 8.12 -4.84 -28.98
N LYS A 307 7.70 -4.17 -30.05
CA LYS A 307 7.31 -2.75 -30.02
C LYS A 307 6.08 -2.50 -29.14
N GLU A 308 5.14 -3.43 -29.10
CA GLU A 308 3.93 -3.26 -28.28
C GLU A 308 4.28 -3.30 -26.79
N ALA A 309 5.21 -4.16 -26.37
CA ALA A 309 5.72 -4.16 -25.00
C ALA A 309 6.36 -2.81 -24.61
N ILE A 310 7.11 -2.18 -25.53
CA ILE A 310 7.69 -0.84 -25.31
C ILE A 310 6.59 0.22 -25.16
N LEU A 311 5.59 0.21 -26.04
CA LEU A 311 4.48 1.17 -26.00
C LEU A 311 3.64 1.02 -24.73
N ILE A 312 3.37 -0.22 -24.29
CA ILE A 312 2.69 -0.49 -23.01
C ILE A 312 3.49 0.06 -21.83
N ALA A 313 4.81 -0.15 -21.80
CA ALA A 313 5.67 0.33 -20.74
C ALA A 313 5.72 1.86 -20.68
N TYR A 314 5.84 2.55 -21.84
CA TYR A 314 5.70 4.00 -21.89
C TYR A 314 4.32 4.48 -21.44
N GLY A 315 3.25 3.80 -21.85
CA GLY A 315 1.88 4.10 -21.40
C GLY A 315 1.70 3.95 -19.88
N ASN A 316 2.32 2.95 -19.27
CA ASN A 316 2.30 2.79 -17.80
C ASN A 316 3.04 3.93 -17.09
N ALA A 317 4.20 4.33 -17.61
CA ALA A 317 4.94 5.47 -17.09
C ALA A 317 4.12 6.77 -17.17
N LEU A 318 3.51 7.04 -18.32
CA LEU A 318 2.62 8.20 -18.52
C LEU A 318 1.45 8.24 -17.53
N ARG A 319 0.83 7.08 -17.26
CA ARG A 319 -0.29 6.97 -16.31
C ARG A 319 0.12 7.13 -14.85
N SER A 320 1.35 6.77 -14.49
CA SER A 320 1.89 6.93 -13.14
C SER A 320 2.34 8.36 -12.82
N ALA A 321 2.55 9.19 -13.84
CA ALA A 321 3.07 10.54 -13.66
C ALA A 321 2.04 11.45 -12.96
N PRO A 322 2.43 12.23 -11.93
CA PRO A 322 1.50 13.12 -11.23
C PRO A 322 1.16 14.39 -12.04
N TYR A 323 1.81 14.60 -13.18
CA TYR A 323 1.67 15.78 -14.04
C TYR A 323 1.47 15.38 -15.51
N LEU A 324 0.92 16.29 -16.30
CA LEU A 324 0.80 16.10 -17.75
C LEU A 324 2.19 15.95 -18.39
N PRO A 325 2.33 15.08 -19.40
CA PRO A 325 3.62 14.71 -19.98
C PRO A 325 4.16 15.76 -20.95
N LEU A 326 4.37 17.00 -20.50
CA LEU A 326 4.75 18.14 -21.35
C LEU A 326 6.25 18.18 -21.73
N SER A 327 7.03 17.16 -21.34
CA SER A 327 8.48 17.14 -21.59
C SER A 327 8.79 16.82 -23.06
N PRO A 328 9.70 17.55 -23.72
CA PRO A 328 10.10 17.29 -25.12
C PRO A 328 10.60 15.88 -25.40
N ILE A 329 11.00 15.12 -24.36
CA ILE A 329 11.47 13.74 -24.45
C ILE A 329 10.51 12.80 -25.19
N TRP A 330 9.21 13.10 -25.16
CA TRP A 330 8.18 12.34 -25.85
C TRP A 330 8.19 12.53 -27.37
N ASN A 331 8.87 13.57 -27.87
CA ASN A 331 9.02 13.87 -29.28
C ASN A 331 10.35 13.36 -29.88
N GLU A 332 11.21 12.74 -29.09
CA GLU A 332 12.55 12.32 -29.53
C GLU A 332 12.52 11.10 -30.47
N THR A 333 11.57 10.18 -30.29
CA THR A 333 11.50 8.94 -31.07
C THR A 333 10.09 8.65 -31.57
N PRO A 334 9.93 7.91 -32.69
CA PRO A 334 8.60 7.52 -33.18
C PRO A 334 7.78 6.74 -32.15
N LEU A 335 8.41 5.83 -31.41
CA LEU A 335 7.72 5.01 -30.38
C LEU A 335 7.21 5.87 -29.22
N ARG A 336 7.99 6.85 -28.77
CA ARG A 336 7.55 7.76 -27.70
C ARG A 336 6.41 8.67 -28.16
N LYS A 337 6.46 9.18 -29.39
CA LYS A 337 5.36 9.97 -29.98
C LYS A 337 4.09 9.14 -30.06
N GLU A 338 4.21 7.89 -30.50
CA GLU A 338 3.08 6.97 -30.58
C GLU A 338 2.51 6.65 -29.18
N ALA A 339 3.36 6.35 -28.19
CA ALA A 339 2.91 6.10 -26.83
C ALA A 339 2.18 7.33 -26.22
N LEU A 340 2.72 8.53 -26.46
CA LEU A 340 2.08 9.78 -26.04
C LEU A 340 0.71 9.95 -26.69
N LEU A 341 0.59 9.72 -28.00
CA LEU A 341 -0.69 9.80 -28.71
C LEU A 341 -1.72 8.79 -28.18
N ARG A 342 -1.31 7.54 -27.94
CA ARG A 342 -2.19 6.52 -27.32
C ARG A 342 -2.68 6.96 -25.95
N TYR A 343 -1.81 7.56 -25.14
CA TYR A 343 -2.17 8.12 -23.85
C TYR A 343 -3.15 9.30 -23.97
N VAL A 344 -2.88 10.24 -24.87
CA VAL A 344 -3.73 11.42 -25.13
C VAL A 344 -5.14 11.02 -25.55
N ASN A 345 -5.29 9.98 -26.39
CA ASN A 345 -6.59 9.47 -26.82
C ASN A 345 -7.46 8.92 -25.67
N GLY A 346 -6.85 8.56 -24.53
CA GLY A 346 -7.56 8.12 -23.34
C GLY A 346 -7.89 9.24 -22.35
N LEU A 347 -7.47 10.48 -22.60
CA LEU A 347 -7.67 11.60 -21.70
C LEU A 347 -9.00 12.34 -21.96
N PRO A 348 -9.57 12.99 -20.92
CA PRO A 348 -10.55 14.06 -21.12
C PRO A 348 -10.02 15.13 -22.08
N ILE A 349 -10.92 15.70 -22.90
CA ILE A 349 -10.56 16.58 -24.02
C ILE A 349 -9.75 17.82 -23.61
N ASP A 350 -10.01 18.40 -22.44
CA ASP A 350 -9.28 19.54 -21.89
C ASP A 350 -7.82 19.18 -21.55
N ARG A 351 -7.60 17.99 -20.98
CA ARG A 351 -6.25 17.47 -20.69
C ARG A 351 -5.52 17.07 -21.97
N ALA A 352 -6.22 16.42 -22.90
CA ALA A 352 -5.69 16.06 -24.21
C ALA A 352 -5.21 17.32 -24.96
N TYR A 353 -6.04 18.36 -25.00
CA TYR A 353 -5.73 19.65 -25.64
C TYR A 353 -4.44 20.25 -25.08
N ARG A 354 -4.27 20.30 -23.74
CA ARG A 354 -3.07 20.84 -23.08
C ARG A 354 -1.78 20.10 -23.48
N VAL A 355 -1.85 18.77 -23.63
CA VAL A 355 -0.70 17.98 -24.08
C VAL A 355 -0.42 18.27 -25.55
N LEU A 356 -1.45 18.26 -26.39
CA LEU A 356 -1.30 18.51 -27.83
C LEU A 356 -0.79 19.93 -28.13
N THR A 357 -1.11 20.94 -27.31
CA THR A 357 -0.56 22.29 -27.47
C THR A 357 0.97 22.31 -27.46
N VAL A 358 1.60 21.42 -26.69
CA VAL A 358 3.06 21.32 -26.59
C VAL A 358 3.63 20.38 -27.65
N HIS A 359 2.95 19.28 -27.94
CA HIS A 359 3.53 18.19 -28.73
C HIS A 359 3.13 18.18 -30.20
N GLN A 360 1.94 18.68 -30.54
CA GLN A 360 1.35 18.69 -31.88
C GLN A 360 0.46 19.93 -32.08
N PRO A 361 1.01 21.15 -31.99
CA PRO A 361 0.23 22.38 -32.16
C PRO A 361 -0.49 22.45 -33.51
N GLU A 362 0.06 21.83 -34.55
CA GLU A 362 -0.53 21.72 -35.88
C GLU A 362 -1.83 20.90 -35.94
N ALA A 363 -2.06 20.00 -34.97
CA ALA A 363 -3.25 19.15 -34.92
C ALA A 363 -4.36 19.71 -34.01
N LEU A 364 -4.16 20.90 -33.41
CA LEU A 364 -5.11 21.45 -32.45
C LEU A 364 -6.49 21.72 -33.05
N SER A 365 -6.57 22.16 -34.31
CA SER A 365 -7.84 22.44 -34.99
C SER A 365 -8.80 21.25 -34.97
N ASP A 366 -8.26 20.04 -35.06
CA ASP A 366 -9.03 18.80 -35.13
C ASP A 366 -9.64 18.42 -33.78
N THR A 367 -9.11 19.01 -32.69
CA THR A 367 -9.58 18.78 -31.33
C THR A 367 -10.65 19.76 -30.87
N VAL A 368 -10.90 20.84 -31.62
CA VAL A 368 -11.83 21.89 -31.24
C VAL A 368 -13.27 21.46 -31.56
N PRO A 369 -14.15 21.30 -30.56
CA PRO A 369 -15.53 20.92 -30.79
C PRO A 369 -16.30 22.01 -31.53
N VAL A 370 -17.00 21.64 -32.61
CA VAL A 370 -17.89 22.57 -33.33
C VAL A 370 -19.13 22.94 -32.50
N ASN A 371 -19.66 21.98 -31.72
CA ASN A 371 -20.85 22.14 -30.89
C ASN A 371 -20.57 21.68 -29.44
N PRO A 372 -19.85 22.46 -28.63
CA PRO A 372 -19.48 22.08 -27.26
C PRO A 372 -20.70 21.88 -26.35
N GLN A 373 -20.72 20.78 -25.60
CA GLN A 373 -21.78 20.39 -24.66
C GLN A 373 -21.28 20.32 -23.21
N THR A 374 -20.00 19.96 -23.02
CA THR A 374 -19.39 19.80 -21.70
C THR A 374 -18.55 21.02 -21.32
N ALA A 375 -18.31 21.20 -20.02
CA ALA A 375 -17.45 22.29 -19.54
C ALA A 375 -16.03 22.21 -20.13
N ALA A 376 -15.50 20.99 -20.29
CA ALA A 376 -14.18 20.76 -20.88
C ALA A 376 -14.12 21.14 -22.36
N GLU A 377 -15.16 20.80 -23.13
CA GLU A 377 -15.27 21.20 -24.54
C GLU A 377 -15.37 22.72 -24.70
N TRP A 378 -16.20 23.38 -23.89
CA TRP A 378 -16.29 24.84 -23.87
C TRP A 378 -14.95 25.50 -23.50
N TRP A 379 -14.23 24.92 -22.53
CA TRP A 379 -12.90 25.41 -22.17
C TRP A 379 -11.90 25.27 -23.34
N VAL A 380 -11.91 24.15 -24.06
CA VAL A 380 -11.07 23.93 -25.25
C VAL A 380 -11.38 24.95 -26.36
N VAL A 381 -12.66 25.20 -26.65
CA VAL A 381 -13.08 26.24 -27.60
C VAL A 381 -12.54 27.61 -27.18
N GLY A 382 -12.63 27.94 -25.89
CA GLY A 382 -12.13 29.20 -25.35
C GLY A 382 -10.62 29.34 -25.48
N GLU A 383 -9.84 28.30 -25.13
CA GLU A 383 -8.39 28.33 -25.27
C GLU A 383 -7.93 28.43 -26.73
N TYR A 384 -8.59 27.71 -27.65
CA TYR A 384 -8.27 27.80 -29.07
C TYR A 384 -8.57 29.18 -29.64
N ALA A 385 -9.74 29.74 -29.31
CA ALA A 385 -10.12 31.10 -29.71
C ALA A 385 -9.10 32.14 -29.20
N ARG A 386 -8.65 31.99 -27.95
CA ARG A 386 -7.66 32.90 -27.33
C ARG A 386 -6.27 32.78 -27.96
N THR A 387 -5.78 31.55 -28.16
CA THR A 387 -4.37 31.29 -28.47
C THR A 387 -4.06 31.20 -29.96
N ILE A 388 -4.99 30.69 -30.77
CA ILE A 388 -4.80 30.45 -32.20
C ILE A 388 -5.57 31.46 -33.05
N GLU A 389 -6.85 31.68 -32.75
CA GLU A 389 -7.69 32.60 -33.53
C GLU A 389 -7.51 34.07 -33.12
N ASN A 390 -7.00 34.31 -31.90
CA ASN A 390 -6.93 35.62 -31.27
C ASN A 390 -8.31 36.33 -31.18
N ASP A 391 -9.39 35.56 -31.02
CA ASP A 391 -10.77 36.02 -30.85
C ASP A 391 -11.12 36.07 -29.35
N ILE A 392 -10.78 37.19 -28.73
CA ILE A 392 -10.94 37.42 -27.29
C ILE A 392 -12.43 37.39 -26.86
N PRO A 393 -13.39 38.02 -27.57
CA PRO A 393 -14.81 37.90 -27.22
C PRO A 393 -15.34 36.47 -27.24
N LYS A 394 -14.98 35.69 -28.27
CA LYS A 394 -15.36 34.27 -28.36
C LYS A 394 -14.75 33.45 -27.23
N ALA A 395 -13.48 33.71 -26.88
CA ALA A 395 -12.81 33.08 -25.76
C ALA A 395 -13.52 33.37 -24.43
N GLU A 396 -13.84 34.64 -24.17
CA GLU A 396 -14.54 35.04 -22.94
C GLU A 396 -15.89 34.33 -22.80
N GLN A 397 -16.70 34.33 -23.87
CA GLN A 397 -18.00 33.65 -23.89
C GLN A 397 -17.86 32.16 -23.59
N ALA A 398 -16.91 31.50 -24.24
CA ALA A 398 -16.68 30.06 -24.08
C ALA A 398 -16.26 29.72 -22.64
N PHE A 399 -15.35 30.50 -22.04
CA PHE A 399 -14.96 30.28 -20.64
C PHE A 399 -16.11 30.51 -19.65
N ARG A 400 -17.00 31.48 -19.90
CA ARG A 400 -18.19 31.71 -19.07
C ARG A 400 -19.15 30.53 -19.13
N GLU A 401 -19.38 29.93 -20.29
CA GLU A 401 -20.20 28.71 -20.40
C GLU A 401 -19.53 27.50 -19.74
N ALA A 402 -18.21 27.35 -19.85
CA ALA A 402 -17.47 26.31 -19.13
C ALA A 402 -17.64 26.43 -17.61
N ILE A 403 -17.50 27.64 -17.05
CA ILE A 403 -17.68 27.92 -15.62
C ILE A 403 -19.12 27.64 -15.17
N LYS A 404 -20.11 28.00 -15.97
CA LYS A 404 -21.52 27.75 -15.67
C LYS A 404 -21.83 26.26 -15.54
N LEU A 405 -21.22 25.43 -16.39
CA LEU A 405 -21.37 23.97 -16.37
C LEU A 405 -20.55 23.30 -15.25
N ALA A 406 -19.41 23.89 -14.86
CA ALA A 406 -18.51 23.34 -13.84
C ALA A 406 -17.91 24.43 -12.93
N PRO A 407 -18.70 25.01 -12.00
CA PRO A 407 -18.31 26.18 -11.21
C PRO A 407 -17.22 25.90 -10.15
N TYR A 408 -16.84 24.65 -9.95
CA TYR A 408 -15.82 24.25 -8.97
C TYR A 408 -14.42 24.10 -9.59
N TYR A 409 -14.27 24.24 -10.91
CA TYR A 409 -12.99 24.10 -11.60
C TYR A 409 -12.25 25.44 -11.65
N GLY A 410 -11.29 25.61 -10.73
CA GLY A 410 -10.49 26.85 -10.62
C GLY A 410 -9.76 27.23 -11.91
N ASP A 411 -9.26 26.25 -12.65
CA ASP A 411 -8.56 26.45 -13.94
C ASP A 411 -9.37 27.28 -14.94
N TYR A 412 -10.70 27.12 -14.98
CA TYR A 412 -11.54 27.83 -15.95
C TYR A 412 -11.67 29.32 -15.60
N TYR A 413 -11.66 29.65 -14.31
CA TYR A 413 -11.62 31.05 -13.84
C TYR A 413 -10.28 31.69 -14.15
N VAL A 414 -9.17 30.93 -14.07
CA VAL A 414 -7.84 31.43 -14.45
C VAL A 414 -7.81 31.81 -15.93
N SER A 415 -8.32 30.94 -16.82
CA SER A 415 -8.40 31.24 -18.26
C SER A 415 -9.30 32.46 -18.55
N LEU A 416 -10.45 32.57 -17.89
CA LEU A 416 -11.32 33.75 -18.03
C LEU A 416 -10.62 35.04 -17.56
N ALA A 417 -9.93 34.99 -16.43
CA ALA A 417 -9.20 36.16 -15.91
C ALA A 417 -8.10 36.60 -16.88
N GLN A 418 -7.38 35.66 -17.50
CA GLN A 418 -6.36 35.96 -18.52
C GLN A 418 -6.94 36.71 -19.72
N VAL A 419 -8.17 36.40 -20.12
CA VAL A 419 -8.88 37.08 -21.21
C VAL A 419 -9.35 38.46 -20.81
N ILE A 420 -9.96 38.61 -19.63
CA ILE A 420 -10.51 39.91 -19.16
C ILE A 420 -9.41 40.95 -18.89
N MET A 421 -8.19 40.50 -18.59
CA MET A 421 -7.05 41.38 -18.32
C MET A 421 -6.31 41.85 -19.59
N GLN A 422 -6.63 41.32 -20.77
CA GLN A 422 -6.10 41.75 -22.07
C GLN A 422 -7.00 42.82 -22.68
#